data_AF-F4B3U5-F1
#
_entry.id   AF-F4B3U5-F1
#
_cell.length_a   1.000
_cell.length_b   1.000
_cell.length_c   1.000
_cell.angle_alpha   90.00
_cell.angle_beta   90.00
_cell.angle_gamma   90.00
#
_symmetry.space_group_name_H-M   'P 1'
#
loop_
_entity.id
_entity.type
_entity.pdbx_description
1 polymer ?
#
loop_
_entity_poly.entity_id
_entity_poly.type
_entity_poly.pdbx_seq_one_letter_code
_entity_poly.pdbx_strand_id
1 'polypeptide(L)'
;MLDEILNREISSETPEEISLSEIQKISQTLAKIRISYDDEIHKNEIKVYEELAESLFEVRLSKYLEDNYKGKGFDEFVFNILDKIKELYISLLSGNLIFNDGKILCKVMKDTIIENIELKKGDLIFLDLQKALALWTAEYITPCKIVS
;
A
#
# COMPACT_ATOMS: atom_id res chain seq x y z
N MET A 1 -3.16 -23.18 2.15
CA MET A 1 -4.46 -22.51 2.36
C MET A 1 -4.23 -21.24 3.16
N LEU A 2 -5.18 -20.30 3.28
CA LEU A 2 -4.93 -18.98 3.88
C LEU A 2 -4.70 -19.06 5.40
N ASP A 3 -5.36 -19.99 6.07
CA ASP A 3 -5.15 -20.37 7.47
C ASP A 3 -3.72 -20.88 7.72
N GLU A 4 -3.17 -21.70 6.82
CA GLU A 4 -1.79 -22.16 6.92
C GLU A 4 -0.80 -20.98 6.81
N ILE A 5 -1.04 -20.06 5.89
CA ILE A 5 -0.22 -18.84 5.73
C ILE A 5 -0.27 -18.02 7.01
N LEU A 6 -1.45 -17.78 7.56
CA LEU A 6 -1.62 -17.04 8.81
C LEU A 6 -0.91 -17.71 9.98
N ASN A 7 -1.03 -19.03 10.12
CA ASN A 7 -0.37 -19.76 11.19
C ASN A 7 1.15 -19.68 11.11
N ARG A 8 1.72 -19.78 9.90
CA ARG A 8 3.17 -19.57 9.69
C ARG A 8 3.57 -18.14 10.03
N GLU A 9 2.77 -17.17 9.61
CA GLU A 9 3.00 -15.76 9.90
C GLU A 9 3.00 -15.49 11.41
N ILE A 10 2.02 -15.99 12.18
CA ILE A 10 1.98 -15.82 13.65
C ILE A 10 3.18 -16.50 14.34
N SER A 11 3.59 -17.66 13.84
CA SER A 11 4.63 -18.48 14.48
C SER A 11 6.06 -17.97 14.24
N SER A 12 6.25 -17.13 13.23
CA SER A 12 7.56 -16.59 12.87
C SER A 12 7.74 -15.17 13.41
N GLU A 13 8.91 -14.86 13.96
CA GLU A 13 9.27 -13.48 14.32
C GLU A 13 9.33 -12.59 13.07
N THR A 14 9.83 -13.13 11.96
CA THR A 14 9.96 -12.39 10.69
C THR A 14 8.85 -12.79 9.71
N PRO A 15 8.23 -11.85 8.97
CA PRO A 15 7.22 -12.23 8.00
C PRO A 15 7.77 -13.10 6.89
N GLU A 16 7.02 -14.14 6.56
CA GLU A 16 7.41 -15.03 5.47
C GLU A 16 7.21 -14.35 4.11
N GLU A 17 8.00 -14.79 3.13
CA GLU A 17 7.75 -14.43 1.74
C GLU A 17 6.51 -15.18 1.24
N ILE A 18 5.49 -14.43 0.81
CA ILE A 18 4.28 -15.00 0.25
C ILE A 18 4.30 -14.73 -1.25
N SER A 19 4.37 -15.80 -2.05
CA SER A 19 4.45 -15.67 -3.51
C SER A 19 3.10 -15.21 -4.10
N LEU A 20 3.14 -14.38 -5.14
CA LEU A 20 1.94 -13.98 -5.87
C LEU A 20 1.18 -15.20 -6.45
N SER A 21 1.91 -16.25 -6.83
CA SER A 21 1.33 -17.48 -7.38
C SER A 21 0.48 -18.25 -6.36
N GLU A 22 0.85 -18.21 -5.08
CA GLU A 22 0.11 -18.85 -3.99
C GLU A 22 -1.20 -18.09 -3.73
N ILE A 23 -1.13 -16.75 -3.65
CA ILE A 23 -2.31 -15.89 -3.49
C ILE A 23 -3.26 -16.03 -4.68
N GLN A 24 -2.74 -16.10 -5.91
CA GLN A 24 -3.58 -16.27 -7.10
C GLN A 24 -4.38 -17.57 -7.08
N LYS A 25 -3.78 -18.68 -6.66
CA LYS A 25 -4.48 -19.98 -6.55
C LYS A 25 -5.63 -19.92 -5.55
N ILE A 26 -5.41 -19.30 -4.38
CA ILE A 26 -6.44 -19.11 -3.35
C ILE A 26 -7.55 -18.21 -3.91
N SER A 27 -7.19 -17.05 -4.45
CA SER A 27 -8.13 -16.07 -5.01
C SER A 27 -9.00 -16.66 -6.11
N GLN A 28 -8.43 -17.43 -7.04
CA GLN A 28 -9.18 -18.09 -8.11
C GLN A 28 -10.16 -19.15 -7.57
N THR A 29 -9.79 -19.87 -6.52
CA THR A 29 -10.66 -20.85 -5.89
C THR A 29 -11.87 -20.16 -5.24
N LEU A 30 -11.62 -19.11 -4.45
CA LEU A 30 -12.69 -18.32 -3.82
C LEU A 30 -13.59 -17.63 -4.86
N ALA A 31 -13.01 -17.12 -5.95
CA ALA A 31 -13.78 -16.53 -7.05
C ALA A 31 -14.72 -17.55 -7.71
N LYS A 32 -14.28 -18.79 -7.93
CA LYS A 32 -15.13 -19.86 -8.45
C LYS A 32 -16.29 -20.18 -7.51
N ILE A 33 -16.03 -20.22 -6.20
CA ILE A 33 -17.09 -20.45 -5.20
C ILE A 33 -18.14 -19.35 -5.28
N ARG A 34 -17.70 -18.07 -5.29
CA ARG A 34 -18.60 -16.90 -5.42
C ARG A 34 -19.50 -16.94 -6.66
N ILE A 35 -18.98 -17.44 -7.78
CA ILE A 35 -19.73 -17.50 -9.04
C ILE A 35 -20.66 -18.71 -9.08
N SER A 36 -20.24 -19.83 -8.50
CA SER A 36 -20.94 -21.12 -8.65
C SER A 36 -22.05 -21.33 -7.62
N TYR A 37 -21.96 -20.67 -6.47
CA TYR A 37 -22.84 -20.89 -5.32
C TYR A 37 -23.36 -19.58 -4.74
N ASP A 38 -24.65 -19.54 -4.43
CA ASP A 38 -25.33 -18.40 -3.78
C ASP A 38 -26.00 -18.80 -2.45
N ASP A 39 -25.75 -20.01 -1.97
CA ASP A 39 -26.27 -20.48 -0.67
C ASP A 39 -25.48 -19.91 0.51
N GLU A 40 -26.13 -19.93 1.68
CA GLU A 40 -25.58 -19.40 2.92
C GLU A 40 -24.33 -20.14 3.40
N ILE A 41 -24.15 -21.42 3.05
CA ILE A 41 -22.98 -22.19 3.50
C ILE A 41 -21.73 -21.65 2.82
N HIS A 42 -21.75 -21.52 1.50
CA HIS A 42 -20.59 -20.99 0.75
C HIS A 42 -20.35 -19.50 1.02
N LYS A 43 -21.40 -18.71 1.27
CA LYS A 43 -21.26 -17.32 1.73
C LYS A 43 -20.51 -17.25 3.07
N ASN A 44 -20.87 -18.09 4.03
CA ASN A 44 -20.18 -18.16 5.31
C ASN A 44 -18.74 -18.66 5.16
N GLU A 45 -18.49 -19.65 4.29
CA GLU A 45 -17.14 -20.11 4.00
C GLU A 45 -16.26 -18.96 3.47
N ILE A 46 -16.74 -18.22 2.47
CA ILE A 46 -16.03 -17.07 1.91
C ILE A 46 -15.74 -16.01 2.98
N LYS A 47 -16.71 -15.74 3.85
CA LYS A 47 -16.56 -14.78 4.94
C LYS A 47 -15.42 -15.17 5.89
N VAL A 48 -15.28 -16.46 6.22
CA VAL A 48 -14.15 -16.94 7.03
C VAL A 48 -12.82 -16.62 6.35
N TYR A 49 -12.71 -16.78 5.03
CA TYR A 49 -11.49 -16.40 4.31
C TYR A 49 -11.24 -14.88 4.29
N GLU A 50 -12.27 -14.05 4.27
CA GLU A 50 -12.14 -12.60 4.39
C GLU A 50 -11.60 -12.20 5.78
N GLU A 51 -12.13 -12.80 6.85
CA GLU A 51 -11.67 -12.61 8.22
C GLU A 51 -10.21 -13.08 8.41
N LEU A 52 -9.82 -14.19 7.77
CA LEU A 52 -8.43 -14.66 7.76
C LEU A 52 -7.50 -13.71 6.99
N ALA A 53 -7.97 -13.12 5.88
CA ALA A 53 -7.19 -12.16 5.12
C ALA A 53 -6.95 -10.86 5.90
N GLU A 54 -7.97 -10.38 6.62
CA GLU A 54 -7.87 -9.24 7.53
C GLU A 54 -6.85 -9.53 8.65
N SER A 55 -6.99 -10.67 9.31
CA SER A 55 -6.06 -11.09 10.37
C SER A 55 -4.61 -11.17 9.87
N LEU A 56 -4.39 -11.70 8.66
CA LEU A 56 -3.06 -11.77 8.05
C LEU A 56 -2.47 -10.39 7.81
N PHE A 57 -3.28 -9.44 7.32
CA PHE A 57 -2.85 -8.07 7.13
C PHE A 57 -2.47 -7.40 8.46
N GLU A 58 -3.28 -7.56 9.50
CA GLU A 58 -3.02 -6.98 10.83
C GLU A 58 -1.72 -7.50 11.44
N VAL A 59 -1.48 -8.81 11.39
CA VAL A 59 -0.24 -9.41 11.91
C VAL A 59 0.98 -8.86 11.16
N ARG A 60 0.92 -8.81 9.82
CA ARG A 60 2.04 -8.31 9.01
C ARG A 60 2.25 -6.81 9.21
N LEU A 61 1.18 -6.04 9.41
CA LEU A 61 1.27 -4.62 9.76
C LEU A 61 1.94 -4.41 11.12
N SER A 62 1.61 -5.21 12.14
CA SER A 62 2.27 -5.13 13.45
C SER A 62 3.78 -5.31 13.33
N LYS A 63 4.21 -6.33 12.59
CA LYS A 63 5.64 -6.60 12.35
C LYS A 63 6.32 -5.49 11.54
N TYR A 64 5.65 -4.89 10.57
CA TYR A 64 6.15 -3.70 9.89
C TYR A 64 6.35 -2.53 10.88
N LEU A 65 5.41 -2.30 11.79
CA LEU A 65 5.49 -1.19 12.74
C LEU A 65 6.58 -1.40 13.79
N GLU A 66 6.81 -2.63 14.23
CA GLU A 66 7.80 -2.99 15.24
C GLU A 66 9.24 -2.98 14.68
N ASP A 67 9.47 -3.66 13.55
CA ASP A 67 10.83 -3.89 13.04
C ASP A 67 11.15 -3.16 11.72
N ASN A 68 10.25 -2.31 11.22
CA ASN A 68 10.28 -1.76 9.84
C ASN A 68 10.44 -2.85 8.77
N TYR A 69 9.97 -4.07 9.05
CA TYR A 69 10.03 -5.14 8.08
C TYR A 69 9.11 -4.85 6.90
N LYS A 70 9.66 -4.92 5.70
CA LYS A 70 8.90 -4.77 4.46
C LYS A 70 8.68 -6.17 3.90
N GLY A 71 7.41 -6.58 3.82
CA GLY A 71 6.96 -7.79 3.13
C GLY A 71 7.85 -8.13 1.94
N LYS A 72 8.31 -9.38 1.82
CA LYS A 72 8.85 -9.89 0.56
C LYS A 72 7.73 -10.62 -0.19
N GLY A 73 7.64 -10.40 -1.49
CA GLY A 73 6.67 -11.09 -2.35
C GLY A 73 5.49 -10.23 -2.76
N PHE A 74 4.27 -10.77 -2.70
CA PHE A 74 3.11 -10.17 -3.35
C PHE A 74 2.71 -8.79 -2.78
N ASP A 75 2.99 -8.53 -1.51
CA ASP A 75 2.54 -7.36 -0.75
C ASP A 75 3.65 -6.34 -0.48
N GLU A 76 4.83 -6.51 -1.05
CA GLU A 76 5.94 -5.55 -0.91
C GLU A 76 5.51 -4.12 -1.28
N PHE A 77 4.68 -3.98 -2.32
CA PHE A 77 4.16 -2.69 -2.77
C PHE A 77 3.31 -1.99 -1.69
N VAL A 78 2.62 -2.75 -0.84
CA VAL A 78 1.78 -2.20 0.24
C VAL A 78 2.66 -1.51 1.28
N PHE A 79 3.74 -2.17 1.71
CA PHE A 79 4.65 -1.61 2.71
C PHE A 79 5.48 -0.45 2.16
N ASN A 80 5.84 -0.48 0.88
CA ASN A 80 6.46 0.68 0.21
C ASN A 80 5.53 1.90 0.17
N ILE A 81 4.21 1.69 0.05
CA ILE A 81 3.22 2.78 0.15
C ILE A 81 3.13 3.27 1.59
N LEU A 82 3.10 2.37 2.58
CA LEU A 82 3.09 2.73 4.00
C LEU A 82 4.31 3.59 4.39
N ASP A 83 5.49 3.29 3.83
CA ASP A 83 6.68 4.13 4.04
C ASP A 83 6.50 5.55 3.52
N LYS A 84 5.94 5.72 2.31
CA LYS A 84 5.66 7.06 1.75
C LYS A 84 4.64 7.80 2.60
N ILE A 85 3.62 7.11 3.13
CA ILE A 85 2.64 7.70 4.06
C ILE A 85 3.32 8.13 5.35
N LYS A 86 4.14 7.27 5.95
CA LYS A 86 4.93 7.56 7.16
C LYS A 86 5.86 8.75 6.94
N GLU A 87 6.57 8.78 5.81
CA GLU A 87 7.47 9.86 5.43
C GLU A 87 6.72 11.18 5.22
N LEU A 88 5.55 11.15 4.55
CA LEU A 88 4.70 12.33 4.36
C LEU A 88 4.26 12.89 5.71
N TYR A 89 3.77 12.02 6.59
CA TYR A 89 3.28 12.38 7.92
C TYR A 89 4.37 13.01 8.77
N ILE A 90 5.56 12.39 8.83
CA ILE A 90 6.70 12.93 9.57
C ILE A 90 7.16 14.26 8.96
N SER A 91 7.27 14.35 7.63
CA SER A 91 7.73 15.58 6.96
C SER A 91 6.74 16.73 7.13
N LEU A 92 5.44 16.42 7.19
CA LEU A 92 4.37 17.38 7.48
C LEU A 92 4.51 17.94 8.90
N LEU A 93 4.58 17.06 9.91
CA LEU A 93 4.63 17.48 11.31
C LEU A 93 5.96 18.11 11.73
N SER A 94 7.06 17.72 11.09
CA SER A 94 8.38 18.33 11.32
C SER A 94 8.57 19.66 10.59
N GLY A 95 7.62 20.08 9.75
CA GLY A 95 7.75 21.28 8.93
C GLY A 95 8.83 21.15 7.84
N ASN A 96 9.21 19.93 7.45
CA ASN A 96 10.23 19.70 6.44
C ASN A 96 9.71 19.79 4.99
N LEU A 97 8.40 19.96 4.79
CA LEU A 97 7.81 20.14 3.46
C LEU A 97 7.67 21.62 3.11
N ILE A 98 7.86 21.97 1.84
CA ILE A 98 7.59 23.32 1.33
C ILE A 98 6.08 23.46 1.11
N PHE A 99 5.43 24.23 1.97
CA PHE A 99 3.98 24.47 1.95
C PHE A 99 3.61 25.85 1.40
N ASN A 100 2.52 25.91 0.65
CA ASN A 100 1.85 27.15 0.29
C ASN A 100 0.34 26.90 0.19
N ASP A 101 -0.46 27.64 0.97
CA ASP A 101 -1.93 27.61 0.92
C ASP A 101 -2.54 26.19 0.93
N GLY A 102 -2.12 25.37 1.90
CA GLY A 102 -2.60 23.98 2.03
C GLY A 102 -2.08 23.00 0.96
N LYS A 103 -1.21 23.45 0.05
CA LYS A 103 -0.56 22.62 -0.97
C LYS A 103 0.92 22.41 -0.67
N ILE A 104 1.46 21.29 -1.10
CA ILE A 104 2.89 20.98 -1.03
C ILE A 104 3.57 21.12 -2.38
N LEU A 105 4.79 21.67 -2.37
CA LEU A 105 5.62 21.72 -3.56
C LEU A 105 6.14 20.33 -3.88
N CYS A 106 6.01 19.92 -5.13
CA CYS A 106 6.47 18.64 -5.63
C CYS A 106 7.26 18.82 -6.91
N LYS A 107 8.27 17.97 -7.11
CA LYS A 107 9.04 17.85 -8.33
C LYS A 107 8.48 16.73 -9.19
N VAL A 108 8.23 17.02 -10.46
CA VAL A 108 7.75 16.06 -11.46
C VAL A 108 8.88 15.12 -11.86
N MET A 109 8.62 13.81 -11.78
CA MET A 109 9.61 12.75 -12.02
C MET A 109 9.42 12.06 -13.37
N LYS A 110 8.20 12.11 -13.93
CA LYS A 110 7.79 11.54 -15.21
C LYS A 110 6.89 12.54 -15.94
N ASP A 111 7.02 12.67 -17.26
CA ASP A 111 6.14 13.52 -18.06
C ASP A 111 4.68 13.10 -17.87
N THR A 112 3.81 14.06 -17.58
CA THR A 112 2.43 13.76 -17.18
C THR A 112 1.52 14.96 -17.41
N ILE A 113 0.21 14.75 -17.30
CA ILE A 113 -0.79 15.80 -17.34
C ILE A 113 -1.47 15.83 -15.97
N ILE A 114 -1.38 16.97 -15.27
CA ILE A 114 -2.06 17.19 -14.00
C ILE A 114 -2.97 18.41 -14.17
N GLU A 115 -4.27 18.25 -13.90
CA GLU A 115 -5.26 19.34 -14.01
C GLU A 115 -5.27 20.02 -15.40
N ASN A 116 -5.12 19.22 -16.47
CA ASN A 116 -5.02 19.66 -17.87
C ASN A 116 -3.76 20.49 -18.20
N ILE A 117 -2.77 20.50 -17.31
CA ILE A 117 -1.47 21.12 -17.55
C ILE A 117 -0.47 20.01 -17.89
N GLU A 118 0.16 20.11 -19.04
CA GLU A 118 1.27 19.25 -19.43
C GLU A 118 2.51 19.65 -18.64
N LEU A 119 3.06 18.70 -17.88
CA LEU A 119 4.23 18.88 -17.03
C LEU A 119 5.33 17.93 -17.47
N LYS A 120 6.54 18.46 -17.57
CA LYS A 120 7.73 17.71 -17.93
C LYS A 120 8.50 17.30 -16.69
N LYS A 121 9.25 16.22 -16.81
CA LYS A 121 10.21 15.81 -15.77
C LYS A 121 11.13 16.96 -15.39
N GLY A 122 11.17 17.27 -14.10
CA GLY A 122 11.95 18.37 -13.53
C GLY A 122 11.11 19.59 -13.15
N ASP A 123 9.89 19.73 -13.70
CA ASP A 123 8.98 20.82 -13.35
C ASP A 123 8.57 20.76 -11.88
N LEU A 124 8.18 21.91 -11.35
CA LEU A 124 7.72 22.07 -9.98
C LEU A 124 6.25 22.46 -9.97
N ILE A 125 5.46 21.83 -9.11
CA ILE A 125 4.03 22.09 -8.98
C ILE A 125 3.59 22.03 -7.52
N PHE A 126 2.69 22.93 -7.13
CA PHE A 126 1.99 22.86 -5.85
C PHE A 126 0.74 21.99 -5.98
N LEU A 127 0.65 20.94 -5.17
CA LEU A 127 -0.48 20.00 -5.17
C LEU A 127 -1.10 19.92 -3.78
N ASP A 128 -2.42 19.70 -3.74
CA ASP A 128 -3.06 19.33 -2.48
C ASP A 128 -2.49 18.00 -1.95
N LEU A 129 -2.57 17.81 -0.63
CA LEU A 129 -1.92 16.68 0.04
C LEU A 129 -2.41 15.32 -0.49
N GLN A 130 -3.69 15.21 -0.80
CA GLN A 130 -4.30 13.96 -1.27
C GLN A 130 -3.80 13.58 -2.67
N LYS A 131 -3.80 14.51 -3.63
CA LYS A 131 -3.25 14.30 -4.97
C LYS A 131 -1.76 14.08 -4.92
N ALA A 132 -1.03 14.83 -4.11
CA ALA A 132 0.40 14.65 -3.97
C ALA A 132 0.74 13.25 -3.47
N LEU A 133 0.04 12.74 -2.43
CA LEU A 133 0.23 11.37 -1.97
C LEU A 133 -0.06 10.34 -3.07
N ALA A 134 -1.18 10.48 -3.77
CA ALA A 134 -1.57 9.55 -4.85
C ALA A 134 -0.56 9.53 -6.02
N LEU A 135 -0.08 10.71 -6.44
CA LEU A 135 0.89 10.81 -7.53
C LEU A 135 2.30 10.41 -7.09
N TRP A 136 2.63 10.60 -5.81
CA TRP A 136 3.91 10.16 -5.25
C TRP A 136 3.98 8.65 -5.07
N THR A 137 2.90 8.00 -4.62
CA THR A 137 2.83 6.53 -4.55
C THR A 137 2.98 5.92 -5.94
N ALA A 138 2.42 6.56 -6.98
CA ALA A 138 2.58 6.20 -8.39
C ALA A 138 3.90 6.70 -9.04
N GLU A 139 4.79 7.35 -8.27
CA GLU A 139 6.11 7.84 -8.69
C GLU A 139 6.12 8.88 -9.82
N TYR A 140 5.01 9.59 -10.02
CA TYR A 140 4.95 10.71 -10.97
C TYR A 140 5.60 11.96 -10.41
N ILE A 141 5.63 12.11 -9.08
CA ILE A 141 6.19 13.25 -8.39
C ILE A 141 6.97 12.83 -7.14
N THR A 142 7.76 13.75 -6.60
CA THR A 142 8.42 13.65 -5.29
C THR A 142 8.22 14.96 -4.52
N PRO A 143 7.73 14.93 -3.26
CA PRO A 143 7.63 16.13 -2.43
C PRO A 143 8.99 16.80 -2.22
N CYS A 144 9.04 18.12 -2.34
CA CYS A 144 10.24 18.91 -2.08
C CYS A 144 10.40 19.14 -0.56
N LYS A 145 11.61 18.91 -0.05
CA LYS A 145 11.97 19.10 1.35
C LYS A 145 12.85 20.32 1.56
N ILE A 146 12.75 20.96 2.73
CA ILE A 146 13.54 22.13 3.12
C ILE A 146 14.97 21.71 3.46
N VAL A 147 15.11 20.63 4.24
CA VAL A 147 16.40 20.03 4.58
C VAL A 147 16.46 18.66 3.91
N SER A 148 17.46 18.49 3.06
CA SER A 148 17.79 17.26 2.33
C SER A 148 18.52 16.26 3.20
#